data_AF-A0A0D7PLB2-F1
#
_entry.id   AF-A0A0D7PLB2-F1
#
_cell.length_a   1.000
_cell.length_b   1.000
_cell.length_c   1.000
_cell.angle_alpha   90.00
_cell.angle_beta   90.00
_cell.angle_gamma   90.00
#
_symmetry.space_group_name_H-M   'P 1'
#
loop_
_entity.id
_entity.type
_entity.pdbx_description
1 polymer ?
#
loop_
_entity_poly.entity_id
_entity_poly.type
_entity_poly.pdbx_seq_one_letter_code
_entity_poly.pdbx_strand_id
1 'polypeptide(L)' 'MQSSTVTVILEVLEGPAPEAVAIANFPTIDAALAWYRSPDYQAVAQHRFKGAAYRGFVVEGL' A
#
# COMPACT_ATOMS: atom_id res chain seq x y z
N MET A 1 -6.89 5.86 20.66
CA MET A 1 -6.21 5.34 19.44
C MET A 1 -5.43 4.11 19.86
N GLN A 2 -5.92 2.90 19.55
CA GLN A 2 -5.17 1.67 19.81
C GLN A 2 -4.02 1.60 18.79
N SER A 3 -2.79 1.63 19.28
CA SER A 3 -1.59 1.47 18.45
C SER A 3 -1.38 -0.01 18.17
N SER A 4 -1.82 -0.48 17.01
CA SER A 4 -1.51 -1.83 16.53
C SER A 4 -0.14 -1.79 15.86
N THR A 5 0.89 -2.30 16.52
CA THR A 5 2.22 -2.48 15.90
C THR A 5 2.11 -3.56 14.82
N VAL A 6 2.35 -3.19 13.55
CA VAL A 6 2.43 -4.15 12.44
C VAL A 6 3.89 -4.46 12.17
N THR A 7 4.34 -5.65 12.58
CA THR A 7 5.64 -6.18 12.19
C THR A 7 5.51 -6.79 10.80
N VAL A 8 6.33 -6.34 9.84
CA VAL A 8 6.34 -6.86 8.47
C VAL A 8 7.64 -7.64 8.24
N ILE A 9 7.50 -8.92 7.91
CA ILE A 9 8.60 -9.79 7.45
C ILE A 9 8.28 -10.14 6.00
N LEU A 10 9.22 -9.89 5.09
CA LEU A 10 9.08 -10.26 3.68
C LEU A 10 9.81 -11.58 3.43
N GLU A 11 9.06 -12.61 3.07
CA GLU A 11 9.57 -13.84 2.46
C GLU A 11 9.00 -13.95 1.06
N VAL A 12 9.87 -14.14 0.06
CA VAL A 12 9.46 -14.25 -1.34
C VAL A 12 9.32 -15.72 -1.69
N LEU A 13 8.08 -16.18 -1.84
CA LEU A 13 7.79 -17.58 -2.17
C LEU A 13 7.93 -17.84 -3.68
N GLU A 14 7.42 -16.92 -4.51
CA GLU A 14 7.39 -17.06 -5.96
C GLU A 14 7.56 -15.71 -6.69
N GLY A 15 8.19 -15.75 -7.85
CA GLY A 15 8.38 -14.59 -8.73
C GLY A 15 9.46 -13.58 -8.29
N PRO A 16 9.62 -12.46 -9.02
CA PRO A 16 10.65 -11.47 -8.71
C PRO A 16 10.39 -10.73 -7.40
N ALA A 17 11.40 -10.70 -6.54
CA ALA A 17 11.39 -9.98 -5.27
C ALA A 17 11.20 -8.47 -5.49
N PRO A 18 10.33 -7.80 -4.72
CA PRO A 18 10.32 -6.35 -4.67
C PRO A 18 11.53 -5.83 -3.87
N GLU A 19 12.03 -4.64 -4.22
CA GLU A 19 13.07 -3.96 -3.46
C GLU A 19 12.56 -3.50 -2.08
N ALA A 20 11.29 -3.10 -2.01
CA ALA A 20 10.64 -2.65 -0.79
C ALA A 20 9.14 -2.94 -0.81
N VAL A 21 8.55 -3.10 0.37
CA VAL A 21 7.10 -3.30 0.59
C VAL A 21 6.59 -2.27 1.57
N ALA A 22 5.44 -1.66 1.26
CA ALA A 22 4.71 -0.77 2.15
C ALA A 22 3.33 -1.37 2.44
N ILE A 23 2.93 -1.39 3.72
CA ILE A 23 1.61 -1.86 4.16
C ILE A 23 0.95 -0.73 4.96
N ALA A 24 -0.30 -0.42 4.61
CA ALA A 24 -1.12 0.56 5.30
C ALA A 24 -2.46 -0.07 5.67
N ASN A 25 -2.89 0.13 6.92
CA ASN A 25 -4.16 -0.40 7.43
C ASN A 25 -5.23 0.70 7.43
N PHE A 26 -6.43 0.37 6.97
CA PHE A 26 -7.59 1.27 6.95
C PHE A 26 -8.79 0.61 7.66
N PRO A 27 -9.73 1.39 8.21
CA PRO A 27 -10.91 0.83 8.88
C PRO A 27 -11.86 0.08 7.95
N THR A 28 -11.91 0.46 6.67
CA THR A 28 -12.76 -0.16 5.63
C THR A 28 -12.07 -0.09 4.27
N ILE A 29 -12.49 -0.93 3.33
CA ILE A 29 -12.01 -0.87 1.93
C ILE A 29 -12.34 0.49 1.28
N ASP A 30 -13.51 1.05 1.56
CA ASP A 30 -13.90 2.36 1.05
C ASP A 30 -12.98 3.47 1.53
N ALA A 31 -12.55 3.44 2.81
CA ALA A 31 -11.60 4.40 3.33
C ALA A 31 -10.23 4.31 2.64
N ALA A 32 -9.75 3.08 2.38
CA ALA A 32 -8.50 2.85 1.65
C ALA A 32 -8.59 3.37 0.21
N LEU A 33 -9.68 3.06 -0.49
CA LEU A 33 -9.90 3.49 -1.87
C LEU A 33 -10.11 5.00 -1.97
N ALA A 34 -10.85 5.61 -1.05
CA ALA A 34 -11.05 7.06 -1.00
C ALA A 34 -9.71 7.78 -0.78
N TRP A 35 -8.87 7.28 0.13
CA TRP A 35 -7.52 7.81 0.32
C TRP A 35 -6.68 7.70 -0.96
N TYR A 36 -6.58 6.51 -1.55
CA TYR A 36 -5.76 6.29 -2.75
C TYR A 36 -6.24 7.13 -3.93
N ARG A 37 -7.56 7.26 -4.12
CA ARG A 37 -8.16 8.00 -5.24
C ARG A 37 -8.23 9.51 -5.01
N SER A 38 -7.85 10.00 -3.82
CA SER A 38 -7.91 11.43 -3.52
C SER A 38 -7.01 12.25 -4.47
N PRO A 39 -7.42 13.46 -4.87
CA PRO A 39 -6.61 14.32 -5.72
C PRO A 39 -5.22 14.60 -5.14
N ASP A 40 -5.16 14.86 -3.84
CA ASP A 40 -3.91 15.17 -3.14
C ASP A 40 -2.93 13.98 -3.16
N TYR A 41 -3.41 12.78 -2.85
CA TYR A 41 -2.55 11.59 -2.91
C TYR A 41 -2.14 11.26 -4.35
N GLN A 42 -3.05 11.39 -5.32
CA GLN A 42 -2.74 11.12 -6.73
C GLN A 42 -1.70 12.10 -7.29
N ALA A 43 -1.74 13.37 -6.88
CA ALA A 43 -0.71 14.35 -7.25
C ALA A 43 0.67 13.94 -6.72
N VAL A 44 0.76 13.51 -5.46
CA VAL A 44 2.02 13.07 -4.84
C VAL A 44 2.50 11.72 -5.43
N ALA A 45 1.57 10.80 -5.73
CA ALA A 45 1.89 9.48 -6.29
C ALA A 45 2.63 9.57 -7.65
N GLN A 46 2.47 10.67 -8.40
CA GLN A 46 3.23 10.88 -9.64
C GLN A 46 4.75 10.89 -9.43
N HIS A 47 5.23 11.39 -8.28
CA HIS A 47 6.65 11.33 -7.95
C HIS A 47 7.12 9.89 -7.77
N ARG A 48 6.30 9.07 -7.11
CA ARG A 48 6.57 7.65 -6.89
C ARG A 48 6.62 6.89 -8.21
N PHE A 49 5.65 7.08 -9.12
CA PHE A 49 5.62 6.38 -10.40
C PHE A 49 6.82 6.67 -11.31
N LYS A 50 7.45 7.84 -11.17
CA LYS A 50 8.69 8.17 -11.90
C LYS A 50 9.93 7.49 -11.31
N GLY A 51 9.87 7.05 -10.06
CA GLY A 51 11.01 6.47 -9.34
C GLY A 51 11.13 4.96 -9.46
N ALA A 52 10.03 4.22 -9.65
CA ALA A 52 10.08 2.77 -9.79
C ALA A 52 8.81 2.19 -10.44
N ALA A 53 8.87 0.91 -10.81
CA ALA A 53 7.69 0.13 -11.16
C ALA A 53 7.01 -0.41 -9.88
N TYR A 54 5.72 -0.11 -9.71
CA TYR A 54 4.95 -0.51 -8.53
C TYR A 54 3.84 -1.48 -8.89
N ARG A 55 3.56 -2.38 -7.95
CA ARG A 55 2.34 -3.19 -7.90
C ARG A 55 1.57 -2.74 -6.66
N GLY A 56 0.30 -2.39 -6.82
CA GLY A 56 -0.53 -1.85 -5.74
C GLY A 56 -1.87 -2.56 -5.68
N PHE A 57 -2.29 -2.97 -4.49
CA PHE A 57 -3.52 -3.71 -4.24
C PHE A 57 -4.17 -3.19 -2.96
N VAL A 58 -5.50 -3.22 -2.93
CA VAL A 58 -6.29 -3.08 -1.70
C VAL A 58 -7.04 -4.39 -1.54
N VAL A 59 -6.98 -4.97 -0.36
CA VAL A 59 -7.59 -6.26 -0.04
C VAL A 59 -8.49 -6.08 1.17
N GLU A 60 -9.70 -6.60 1.10
CA GLU A 60 -10.62 -6.75 2.22
C GLU A 60 -10.71 -8.24 2.55
N GLY A 61 -10.51 -8.59 3.82
CA GLY A 61 -10.72 -9.94 4.31
C GLY A 61 -12.20 -10.18 4.60
N LEU A 62 -12.66 -11.42 4.45
CA LEU A 62 -14.00 -11.86 4.86
C LEU A 62 -14.06 -12.18 6.36
#